data_AF-A0A6L8N7D7-F1
#
_entry.id   AF-A0A6L8N7D7-F1
#
_cell.length_a   1.000
_cell.length_b   1.000
_cell.length_c   1.000
_cell.angle_alpha   90.00
_cell.angle_beta   90.00
_cell.angle_gamma   90.00
#
_symmetry.space_group_name_H-M   'P 1'
#
loop_
_entity.id
_entity.type
_entity.pdbx_description
1 polymer ?
#
loop_
_entity_poly.entity_id
_entity_poly.type
_entity_poly.pdbx_seq_one_letter_code
_entity_poly.pdbx_strand_id
1 'polypeptide(L)' 'MVRSTALPRGEAVRVVFDVLAYFDEKTEVYVRRRHRELQSGGLANAEIFERIAAELPRRAVAPPELSLRQLRRMVYG' A
#
# COMPACT_ATOMS: atom_id res chain seq x y z
N MET A 1 -12.82 -18.45 -20.97
CA MET A 1 -11.54 -18.73 -21.64
C MET A 1 -10.72 -17.45 -21.64
N VAL A 2 -9.61 -17.39 -20.89
CA VAL A 2 -8.68 -16.25 -20.96
C VAL A 2 -7.82 -16.44 -22.21
N ARG A 3 -7.77 -15.44 -23.09
CA ARG A 3 -6.89 -15.42 -24.27
C ARG A 3 -5.59 -14.73 -23.86
N SER A 4 -4.52 -15.50 -23.75
CA SER A 4 -3.17 -14.97 -23.59
C SER A 4 -2.53 -14.82 -24.97
N THR A 5 -2.18 -13.60 -25.34
CA THR A 5 -1.25 -13.32 -26.43
C THR A 5 0.16 -13.30 -25.88
N ALA A 6 1.10 -13.96 -26.57
CA ALA A 6 2.50 -13.94 -26.17
C ALA A 6 3.05 -12.51 -26.30
N LEU A 7 3.44 -11.90 -25.18
CA LEU A 7 4.09 -10.60 -25.19
C LEU A 7 5.58 -10.77 -25.54
N PRO A 8 6.12 -10.00 -26.49
CA PRO A 8 7.55 -9.89 -26.68
C PRO A 8 8.22 -9.51 -25.35
N ARG A 9 9.40 -10.08 -25.08
CA ARG A 9 10.10 -9.89 -23.80
C ARG A 9 10.27 -8.42 -23.40
N GLY A 10 10.56 -7.53 -24.36
CA GLY A 10 10.70 -6.09 -24.11
C GLY A 10 9.41 -5.41 -23.66
N GLU A 11 8.26 -5.87 -24.17
CA GLU A 11 6.95 -5.32 -23.85
C GLU A 11 6.45 -5.82 -22.48
N ALA A 12 6.66 -7.12 -22.20
CA ALA A 12 6.38 -7.68 -20.87
C ALA A 12 7.19 -6.98 -19.77
N VAL A 13 8.47 -6.67 -20.02
CA VAL A 13 9.32 -5.93 -19.08
C VAL A 13 8.75 -4.53 -18.82
N ARG A 14 8.36 -3.80 -19.87
CA ARG A 14 7.79 -2.45 -19.72
C ARG A 14 6.47 -2.45 -18.95
N VAL A 15 5.57 -3.39 -19.25
CA VAL A 15 4.28 -3.52 -18.56
C VAL A 15 4.48 -3.82 -17.07
N VAL A 16 5.44 -4.68 -16.70
CA VAL A 16 5.77 -4.93 -15.29
C VAL A 16 6.33 -3.67 -14.62
N PHE A 17 7.21 -2.91 -15.30
CA PHE A 17 7.74 -1.66 -14.76
C PHE A 17 6.67 -0.57 -14.60
N ASP A 18 5.72 -0.45 -15.53
CA ASP A 18 4.60 0.50 -15.42
C ASP A 18 3.67 0.11 -14.26
N VAL A 19 3.44 -1.19 -14.06
CA VAL A 19 2.67 -1.72 -12.92
C VAL A 19 3.41 -1.49 -11.60
N LEU A 20 4.73 -1.65 -11.56
CA LEU A 20 5.55 -1.39 -10.35
C LEU A 20 5.71 0.11 -10.05
N ALA A 21 5.82 0.97 -11.06
CA ALA A 21 5.83 2.43 -10.88
C ALA A 21 4.49 2.93 -10.33
N TYR A 22 3.39 2.24 -10.64
CA TYR A 22 2.10 2.47 -10.00
C TYR A 22 2.06 1.98 -8.52
N PHE A 23 2.91 1.02 -8.12
CA PHE A 23 3.10 0.60 -6.72
C PHE A 23 4.09 1.46 -5.91
N ASP A 24 4.56 2.58 -6.48
CA ASP A 24 5.54 3.50 -5.89
C ASP A 24 4.98 4.41 -4.77
N GLU A 25 3.69 4.27 -4.39
CA GLU A 25 3.23 4.83 -3.10
C GLU A 25 3.91 4.04 -1.97
N LYS A 26 5.07 4.54 -1.53
CA LYS A 26 5.80 4.00 -0.37
C LYS A 26 4.83 3.74 0.77
N THR A 27 4.99 2.62 1.46
CA THR A 27 4.10 2.22 2.57
C THR A 27 3.84 3.35 3.56
N GLU A 28 4.85 4.16 3.85
CA GLU A 28 4.72 5.34 4.69
C GLU A 28 3.78 6.43 4.11
N VAL A 29 3.84 6.69 2.81
CA VAL A 29 2.94 7.65 2.13
C VAL A 29 1.50 7.19 2.21
N TYR A 30 1.26 5.90 1.94
CA TYR A 30 -0.05 5.27 2.10
C TYR A 30 -0.55 5.39 3.55
N VAL A 31 0.27 5.03 4.53
CA VAL A 31 -0.08 5.08 5.97
C VAL A 31 -0.45 6.51 6.38
N ARG A 32 0.34 7.52 5.98
CA ARG A 32 0.09 8.92 6.30
C ARG A 32 -1.21 9.44 5.68
N ARG A 33 -1.44 9.14 4.40
CA ARG A 33 -2.67 9.53 3.70
C ARG A 33 -3.89 8.86 4.34
N ARG A 34 -3.85 7.55 4.55
CA ARG A 34 -4.96 6.79 5.11
C ARG A 34 -5.27 7.18 6.55
N HIS A 35 -4.25 7.48 7.35
CA HIS A 35 -4.42 8.02 8.70
C HIS A 35 -5.20 9.35 8.67
N ARG A 36 -4.82 10.28 7.78
CA ARG A 36 -5.53 11.57 7.64
C ARG A 36 -6.98 11.39 7.22
N GLU A 37 -7.25 10.49 6.27
CA GLU A 37 -8.62 10.18 5.83
C GLU A 37 -9.48 9.66 6.98
N LEU A 38 -9.00 8.66 7.73
CA LEU A 38 -9.75 8.08 8.85
C LEU A 38 -9.90 9.05 10.03
N GLN A 39 -8.87 9.85 10.29
CA GLN A 39 -8.92 10.90 11.32
C GLN A 39 -9.94 12.00 10.97
N SER A 40 -10.03 12.39 9.69
CA SER A 40 -11.06 13.33 9.23
C SER A 40 -12.49 12.77 9.35
N GLY A 41 -12.63 11.45 9.34
CA GLY A 41 -13.88 10.73 9.62
C GLY A 41 -14.19 10.55 11.12
N GLY A 42 -13.36 11.07 12.02
CA GLY A 42 -13.60 11.06 13.47
C GLY A 42 -13.18 9.78 14.20
N LEU A 43 -12.46 8.85 13.55
CA LEU A 43 -11.99 7.63 14.21
C LEU A 43 -10.90 7.94 15.25
N ALA A 44 -10.87 7.15 16.32
CA ALA A 44 -9.82 7.26 17.32
C ALA A 44 -8.50 6.70 16.80
N ASN A 45 -7.36 7.31 17.15
CA ASN A 45 -6.04 6.92 16.65
C ASN A 45 -5.72 5.43 16.82
N ALA A 46 -6.12 4.80 17.93
CA ALA A 46 -5.91 3.37 18.15
C ALA A 46 -6.62 2.53 17.06
N GLU A 47 -7.89 2.85 16.79
CA GLU A 47 -8.69 2.18 15.76
C GLU A 47 -8.13 2.42 14.36
N ILE A 48 -7.61 3.62 14.10
CA ILE A 48 -6.96 3.95 12.81
C ILE A 48 -5.78 3.03 12.56
N PHE A 49 -4.89 2.85 13.54
CA PHE A 49 -3.69 2.03 13.34
C PHE A 49 -4.01 0.54 13.21
N GLU A 50 -4.96 0.01 13.98
CA GLU A 50 -5.45 -1.37 13.81
C GLU A 50 -6.03 -1.59 12.41
N ARG A 51 -6.84 -0.64 11.94
CA ARG A 51 -7.44 -0.71 10.62
C ARG A 51 -6.39 -0.65 9.51
N ILE A 52 -5.41 0.25 9.61
CA ILE A 52 -4.31 0.34 8.65
C ILE A 52 -3.49 -0.96 8.66
N ALA A 53 -3.19 -1.53 9.82
CA ALA A 53 -2.48 -2.81 9.92
C ALA A 53 -3.22 -3.95 9.20
N ALA A 54 -4.55 -3.99 9.31
CA ALA A 54 -5.39 -4.96 8.60
C ALA A 54 -5.54 -4.69 7.09
N GLU A 55 -5.39 -3.43 6.65
CA GLU A 55 -5.47 -3.02 5.24
C GLU A 55 -4.14 -3.28 4.49
N LEU A 56 -2.98 -3.18 5.16
CA LEU A 56 -1.65 -3.27 4.54
C LEU A 56 -1.34 -4.60 3.81
N PRO A 57 -1.66 -5.80 4.36
CA PRO A 57 -1.42 -7.07 3.66
C PRO A 57 -2.24 -7.23 2.38
N ARG A 58 -3.31 -6.44 2.21
CA ARG A 58 -4.19 -6.49 1.05
C ARG A 58 -3.70 -5.63 -0.12
N ARG A 59 -2.61 -4.87 0.06
CA ARG A 59 -1.98 -4.09 -1.01
C ARG A 59 -1.31 -5.03 -2.01
N ALA A 60 -1.37 -4.70 -3.30
CA ALA A 60 -0.79 -5.56 -4.32
C ALA A 60 0.76 -5.60 -4.32
N VAL A 61 1.42 -4.66 -3.63
CA VAL A 61 2.76 -4.86 -3.06
C VAL A 61 2.64 -4.69 -1.55
N ALA A 62 2.43 -5.82 -0.87
CA ALA A 62 2.30 -5.84 0.58
C ALA A 62 3.67 -5.57 1.22
N PRO A 63 3.75 -4.65 2.22
CA PRO A 63 4.95 -4.55 3.04
C PRO A 63 5.11 -5.80 3.92
N PRO A 64 6.29 -6.01 4.53
CA PRO A 64 6.40 -6.93 5.66
C PRO A 64 5.41 -6.53 6.77
N GLU A 65 5.09 -7.47 7.66
CA GLU A 65 4.24 -7.17 8.82
C GLU A 65 4.85 -6.03 9.64
N LEU A 66 4.04 -4.99 9.86
CA LEU A 66 4.42 -3.82 10.62
C LEU A 66 3.65 -3.79 11.94
N SER A 67 4.38 -3.65 13.04
CA SER A 67 3.80 -3.37 14.35
C SER A 67 3.13 -2.00 14.37
N LEU A 68 2.13 -1.82 15.25
CA LEU A 68 1.49 -0.51 15.48
C LEU A 68 2.50 0.59 15.84
N ARG A 69 3.59 0.22 16.52
CA ARG A 69 4.68 1.16 16.85
C ARG A 69 5.38 1.65 15.59
N GLN A 70 5.66 0.77 14.63
CA GLN A 70 6.25 1.15 13.35
C GLN A 70 5.30 2.06 12.57
N LEU A 71 3.99 1.73 12.54
CA LEU A 71 2.98 2.57 11.88
C LEU A 71 2.89 3.97 12.52
N ARG A 72 2.88 4.05 13.85
CA ARG A 72 2.90 5.33 14.57
C ARG A 72 4.13 6.17 14.22
N ARG A 73 5.31 5.53 14.12
CA ARG A 73 6.54 6.22 13.73
C ARG A 73 6.50 6.73 12.29
N MET A 74 5.81 6.04 11.38
CA MET A 74 5.61 6.54 10.00
C MET A 74 4.71 7.79 9.94
N VAL A 75 3.89 8.05 10.96
CA VAL A 75 2.99 9.21 11.00
C VAL A 75 3.56 10.36 11.82
N TYR A 76 4.17 10.05 12.97
CA TYR A 76 4.61 11.03 13.97
C TYR A 76 6.14 11.15 14.12
N GLY A 77 6.89 10.20 13.58
CA GLY A 77 8.36 10.20 13.59
C GLY A 77 8.92 10.95 12.40
#